data_AF-A0A8A3WNM0-F1
#
_entry.id   AF-A0A8A3WNM0-F1
#
_cell.length_a   1.000
_cell.length_b   1.000
_cell.length_c   1.000
_cell.angle_alpha   90.00
_cell.angle_beta   90.00
_cell.angle_gamma   90.00
#
_symmetry.space_group_name_H-M   'P 1'
#
loop_
_entity.id
_entity.type
_entity.pdbx_description
1 polymer ?
#
loop_
_entity_poly.entity_id
_entity_poly.type
_entity_poly.pdbx_seq_one_letter_code
_entity_poly.pdbx_strand_id
1 'polypeptide(L)'
;GSKALFAALHFGVFTHLAEGPMTAEELGKAAGLPAERARTLLTAVASLGLVSVDGDRFANAPAAEAFLVQGARHDFGDYLRLQVDRQMYGLLDQIEPA
;
A
#
# COMPACT_ATOMS: atom_id res chain seq x y z
N GLY A 1 -8.74 -4.36 5.84
CA GLY A 1 -8.36 -2.94 5.79
C GLY A 1 -6.88 -2.75 6.10
N SER A 2 -6.51 -2.71 7.38
CA SER A 2 -5.15 -2.34 7.83
C SER A 2 -4.00 -3.18 7.24
N LYS A 3 -4.11 -4.52 7.20
CA LYS A 3 -3.06 -5.39 6.62
C LYS A 3 -2.75 -5.08 5.15
N ALA A 4 -3.75 -4.71 4.34
CA ALA A 4 -3.55 -4.37 2.94
C ALA A 4 -2.84 -3.02 2.79
N LEU A 5 -3.19 -2.03 3.62
CA LEU A 5 -2.49 -0.75 3.68
C LEU A 5 -1.01 -0.94 4.04
N PHE A 6 -0.70 -1.71 5.08
CA PHE A 6 0.69 -1.95 5.49
C PHE A 6 1.48 -2.72 4.43
N ALA A 7 0.88 -3.72 3.79
CA ALA A 7 1.52 -4.40 2.67
C ALA A 7 1.80 -3.44 1.51
N ALA A 8 0.85 -2.56 1.16
CA ALA A 8 1.03 -1.55 0.12
C ALA A 8 2.15 -0.56 0.45
N LEU A 9 2.27 -0.12 1.71
CA LEU A 9 3.39 0.70 2.18
C LEU A 9 4.72 -0.06 2.14
N HIS A 10 4.72 -1.32 2.57
CA HIS A 10 5.92 -2.17 2.59
C HIS A 10 6.50 -2.36 1.17
N PHE A 11 5.63 -2.63 0.19
CA PHE A 11 6.01 -2.82 -1.20
C PHE A 11 6.09 -1.52 -2.02
N GLY A 12 5.94 -0.35 -1.38
CA GLY A 12 6.05 0.95 -2.06
C GLY A 12 4.99 1.18 -3.14
N VAL A 13 3.82 0.55 -3.04
CA VAL A 13 2.77 0.58 -4.08
C VAL A 13 2.39 2.01 -4.45
N PHE A 14 2.10 2.84 -3.46
CA PHE A 14 1.70 4.24 -3.71
C PHE A 14 2.85 5.04 -4.34
N THR A 15 4.10 4.78 -3.94
CA THR A 15 5.28 5.42 -4.53
C THR A 15 5.44 5.05 -6.00
N HIS A 16 5.26 3.78 -6.38
CA HIS A 16 5.28 3.38 -7.78
C HIS A 16 4.15 4.03 -8.58
N LEU A 17 2.93 4.08 -8.03
CA LEU A 17 1.79 4.71 -8.70
C LEU A 17 1.90 6.24 -8.81
N ALA A 18 2.76 6.89 -8.02
CA ALA A 18 3.07 8.31 -8.15
C ALA A 18 3.88 8.62 -9.43
N GLU A 19 4.58 7.62 -9.99
CA GLU A 19 5.25 7.74 -11.29
C GLU A 19 4.24 7.70 -12.46
N GLY A 20 3.04 7.18 -12.23
CA GLY A 20 1.93 7.14 -13.17
C GLY A 20 1.03 5.91 -12.99
N PRO A 21 -0.14 5.87 -13.66
CA PRO A 21 -1.06 4.74 -13.56
C PRO A 21 -0.45 3.44 -14.11
N MET A 22 -0.47 2.36 -13.32
CA MET A 22 0.14 1.07 -13.69
C MET A 22 -0.89 -0.06 -13.74
N THR A 23 -0.62 -1.08 -14.55
CA THR A 23 -1.31 -2.38 -14.42
C THR A 23 -0.75 -3.18 -13.24
N ALA A 24 -1.43 -4.25 -12.84
CA ALA A 24 -0.93 -5.14 -11.79
C ALA A 24 0.38 -5.86 -12.19
N GLU A 25 0.57 -6.12 -13.48
CA GLU A 25 1.78 -6.74 -14.03
C GLU A 25 2.96 -5.76 -14.00
N GLU A 26 2.72 -4.50 -14.36
CA GLU A 26 3.72 -3.42 -14.28
C GLU A 26 4.15 -3.19 -12.83
N LEU A 27 3.19 -3.04 -11.91
CA LEU A 27 3.46 -2.89 -10.48
C LEU A 27 4.19 -4.12 -9.92
N GLY A 28 3.78 -5.33 -10.28
CA GLY A 28 4.42 -6.55 -9.83
C GLY A 28 5.91 -6.59 -10.18
N LYS A 29 6.26 -6.17 -11.40
CA LYS A 29 7.66 -6.05 -11.82
C LYS A 29 8.41 -4.98 -11.02
N ALA A 30 7.82 -3.82 -10.81
CA ALA A 30 8.45 -2.71 -10.08
C ALA A 30 8.68 -3.05 -8.59
N ALA A 31 7.70 -3.68 -7.95
CA ALA A 31 7.68 -3.99 -6.52
C ALA A 31 8.27 -5.37 -6.16
N GLY A 32 8.73 -6.16 -7.14
CA GLY A 32 9.24 -7.52 -6.91
C GLY A 32 8.17 -8.54 -6.47
N LEU A 33 6.93 -8.33 -6.88
CA LEU A 33 5.78 -9.16 -6.54
C LEU A 33 5.29 -9.99 -7.74
N PRO A 34 4.84 -11.25 -7.53
CA PRO A 34 4.05 -11.95 -8.53
C PRO A 34 2.81 -11.13 -8.92
N ALA A 35 2.51 -11.02 -10.22
CA ALA A 35 1.42 -10.20 -10.74
C ALA A 35 0.06 -10.48 -10.06
N GLU A 36 -0.24 -11.74 -9.76
CA GLU A 36 -1.48 -12.12 -9.07
C GLU A 36 -1.57 -11.57 -7.64
N ARG A 37 -0.43 -11.52 -6.93
CA ARG A 37 -0.34 -10.93 -5.58
C ARG A 37 -0.45 -9.42 -5.65
N ALA A 38 0.18 -8.80 -6.64
CA ALA A 38 0.04 -7.36 -6.90
C ALA A 38 -1.42 -6.99 -7.21
N ARG A 39 -2.10 -7.77 -8.06
CA ARG A 39 -3.52 -7.59 -8.40
C ARG A 39 -4.42 -7.71 -7.16
N THR A 40 -4.19 -8.72 -6.33
CA THR A 40 -4.93 -8.90 -5.07
C THR A 40 -4.73 -7.69 -4.14
N LEU A 41 -3.49 -7.23 -3.99
CA LEU A 41 -3.15 -6.08 -3.15
C LEU A 41 -3.79 -4.79 -3.66
N LEU A 42 -3.65 -4.51 -4.96
CA LEU A 42 -4.24 -3.36 -5.64
C LEU A 42 -5.77 -3.35 -5.51
N THR A 43 -6.41 -4.49 -5.71
CA THR A 43 -7.87 -4.63 -5.55
C THR A 43 -8.29 -4.35 -4.11
N ALA A 44 -7.55 -4.87 -3.13
CA ALA A 44 -7.81 -4.62 -1.73
C ALA A 44 -7.70 -3.12 -1.38
N VAL A 45 -6.63 -2.43 -1.81
CA VAL A 45 -6.48 -0.99 -1.52
C VAL A 45 -7.42 -0.11 -2.35
N ALA A 46 -7.84 -0.56 -3.53
CA ALA A 46 -8.89 0.10 -4.32
C ALA A 46 -10.25 0.03 -3.61
N SER A 47 -10.60 -1.12 -3.02
CA SER A 47 -11.82 -1.26 -2.21
C SER A 47 -11.84 -0.37 -0.96
N LEU A 48 -10.68 0.13 -0.52
CA LEU A 48 -10.54 1.08 0.58
C LEU A 48 -10.55 2.54 0.11
N GLY A 49 -10.66 2.79 -1.20
CA GLY A 49 -10.63 4.13 -1.79
C GLY A 49 -9.25 4.78 -1.84
N LEU A 50 -8.17 4.01 -1.64
CA LEU A 50 -6.80 4.52 -1.67
C LEU A 50 -6.23 4.56 -3.09
N VAL A 51 -6.79 3.74 -3.98
CA VAL A 51 -6.41 3.61 -5.38
C VAL A 51 -7.68 3.65 -6.21
N SER A 52 -7.65 4.36 -7.33
CA SER A 52 -8.68 4.37 -8.36
C SER A 52 -8.34 3.37 -9.46
N VAL A 53 -9.37 2.84 -10.13
CA VAL A 53 -9.25 1.85 -11.20
C VAL A 53 -9.92 2.40 -12.46
N ASP A 54 -9.20 2.40 -13.56
CA ASP A 54 -9.71 2.70 -14.90
C ASP A 54 -9.30 1.58 -15.85
N GLY A 55 -10.25 0.74 -16.25
CA GLY A 55 -9.99 -0.49 -17.00
C GLY A 55 -9.07 -1.44 -16.22
N ASP A 56 -7.86 -1.64 -16.73
CA ASP A 56 -6.82 -2.48 -16.15
C ASP A 56 -5.71 -1.69 -15.43
N ARG A 57 -5.82 -0.36 -15.38
CA ARG A 57 -4.85 0.54 -14.76
C ARG A 57 -5.32 1.05 -13.40
N PHE A 58 -4.36 1.19 -12.50
CA PHE A 58 -4.53 1.62 -11.14
C PHE A 58 -3.77 2.94 -10.94
N ALA A 59 -4.37 3.91 -10.25
CA ALA A 59 -3.74 5.19 -9.93
C ALA A 59 -4.05 5.61 -8.50
N ASN A 60 -3.14 6.32 -7.84
CA ASN A 60 -3.39 6.82 -6.48
C ASN A 60 -4.64 7.69 -6.41
N ALA A 61 -5.44 7.50 -5.36
CA ALA A 61 -6.43 8.50 -4.99
C ALA A 61 -5.73 9.77 -4.48
N PRO A 62 -6.34 10.96 -4.57
CA PRO A 62 -5.70 12.22 -4.17
C PRO A 62 -5.13 12.23 -2.75
N ALA A 63 -5.81 11.55 -1.80
CA ALA A 63 -5.33 11.42 -0.43
C ALA A 63 -4.11 10.48 -0.32
N ALA A 64 -4.09 9.37 -1.07
CA ALA A 64 -2.96 8.45 -1.07
C ALA A 64 -1.72 9.10 -1.71
N GLU A 65 -1.91 9.84 -2.80
CA GLU A 65 -0.86 10.60 -3.47
C GLU A 65 -0.20 11.62 -2.53
N ALA A 66 -1.00 12.33 -1.74
CA ALA A 66 -0.50 13.36 -0.85
C ALA A 66 0.23 12.83 0.41
N PHE A 67 -0.15 11.65 0.91
CA PHE A 67 0.22 11.20 2.26
C PHE A 67 0.91 9.84 2.36
N LEU A 68 0.78 8.97 1.34
CA LEU A 68 1.29 7.59 1.37
C LEU A 68 2.43 7.34 0.39
N VAL A 69 2.78 8.33 -0.44
CA VAL A 69 3.95 8.32 -1.31
C VAL A 69 5.20 8.60 -0.47
N GLN A 70 6.18 7.69 -0.55
CA GLN A 70 7.43 7.82 0.19
C GLN A 70 8.18 9.10 -0.23
N GLY A 71 8.58 9.93 0.73
CA GLY A 71 9.27 11.20 0.50
C GLY A 71 8.35 12.38 0.15
N ALA A 72 7.03 12.22 0.20
CA ALA A 72 6.09 13.33 0.04
C ALA A 72 6.30 14.39 1.13
N ARG A 73 5.99 15.66 0.82
CA ARG A 73 6.14 16.79 1.78
C ARG A 73 5.33 16.59 3.07
N HIS A 74 4.32 15.72 3.04
CA HIS A 74 3.52 15.28 4.18
C HIS A 74 3.59 13.75 4.34
N ASP A 75 4.78 13.15 4.22
CA ASP A 75 4.99 11.71 4.39
C ASP A 75 4.53 11.24 5.78
N PHE A 76 3.26 10.85 5.87
CA PHE A 76 2.69 10.12 7.01
C PHE A 76 3.05 8.63 6.93
N GLY A 77 3.64 8.17 5.82
CA GLY A 77 4.16 6.82 5.65
C GLY A 77 5.28 6.55 6.65
N ASP A 78 6.22 7.47 6.84
CA ASP A 78 7.25 7.34 7.88
C ASP A 78 6.64 7.30 9.29
N TYR A 79 5.62 8.11 9.57
CA TYR A 79 4.92 8.10 10.86
C TYR A 79 4.17 6.78 11.12
N LEU A 80 3.44 6.26 10.12
CA LEU A 80 2.70 5.00 10.21
C LEU A 80 3.65 3.78 10.27
N ARG A 81 4.76 3.82 9.52
CA ARG A 81 5.77 2.75 9.48
C ARG A 81 6.61 2.70 10.77
N LEU A 82 6.83 3.83 11.43
CA LEU A 82 7.63 3.88 12.66
C LEU A 82 6.79 3.69 13.95
N GLN A 83 5.57 4.25 14.04
CA GLN A 83 4.76 4.12 15.26
C GLN A 83 3.83 2.91 15.27
N VAL A 84 3.18 2.59 14.14
CA VAL A 84 2.17 1.51 14.14
C VAL A 84 2.81 0.13 14.09
N ASP A 85 3.95 -0.01 13.39
CA ASP A 85 4.70 -1.27 13.33
C ASP A 85 5.25 -1.67 14.71
N ARG A 86 5.72 -0.69 15.50
CA ARG A 86 6.30 -0.94 16.82
C ARG A 86 5.26 -1.15 17.93
N GLN A 87 4.06 -0.56 17.82
CA GLN A 87 2.99 -0.72 18.80
C GLN A 87 2.01 -1.84 18.49
N MET A 88 1.78 -2.20 17.21
CA MET A 88 0.80 -3.23 16.86
C MET A 88 1.36 -4.66 16.90
N TYR A 89 2.62 -4.89 16.52
CA TYR A 89 3.18 -6.25 16.57
C TYR A 89 3.29 -6.78 18.01
N GLY A 90 3.66 -5.94 18.98
CA GLY A 90 3.69 -6.35 20.39
C GLY A 90 2.30 -6.59 21.03
N LEU A 91 1.24 -6.05 20.43
CA LEU A 91 -0.14 -6.27 20.89
C LEU A 91 -0.77 -7.51 20.21
N LEU A 92 -0.37 -7.83 18.97
CA LEU A 92 -0.84 -9.02 18.25
C LEU A 92 -0.24 -10.31 18.81
N ASP A 93 0.98 -10.27 19.35
CA ASP A 93 1.60 -11.40 20.07
C ASP A 93 0.83 -11.78 21.36
N GLN A 94 -0.05 -10.90 21.87
CA GLN A 94 -0.88 -11.16 23.06
C GLN A 94 -2.26 -11.75 22.74
N ILE A 95 -2.57 -12.02 21.46
CA ILE A 95 -3.88 -12.52 21.02
C ILE A 95 -3.78 -13.92 20.38
N GLU A 96 -2.67 -14.63 20.59
CA GLU A 96 -2.61 -16.08 20.32
C GLU A 96 -2.88 -16.82 21.64
N PRO A 97 -3.96 -17.63 21.74
CA PRO A 97 -4.13 -18.47 22.92
C PRO A 97 -3.06 -19.56 22.93
N ALA A 98 -2.56 -19.88 24.13
CA ALA A 98 -1.72 -21.05 24.39
C ALA A 98 -2.36 -22.35 23.91
#